data_AF-A0A934XVQ8-F1
#
_entry.id   AF-A0A934XVQ8-F1
#
_cell.length_a   1.000
_cell.length_b   1.000
_cell.length_c   1.000
_cell.angle_alpha   90.00
_cell.angle_beta   90.00
_cell.angle_gamma   90.00
#
_symmetry.space_group_name_H-M   'P 1'
#
loop_
_entity.id
_entity.type
_entity.pdbx_description
1 polymer ?
#
loop_
_entity_poly.entity_id
_entity_poly.type
_entity_poly.pdbx_seq_one_letter_code
_entity_poly.pdbx_strand_id
1 'polypeptide(L)'
;MASSIPELEARIAGLNQEIEQSRQQARAIYEHGKRQAQQLGDYFNPQLQAHARRFEAALASLPLATVGGWREERWKTWDAATSLEASVIRVGSLTEQRTNGGLQLPAYAPFIGQNRTIIIRSKGRSVEKGAALLQALVTRTALMLPHKTRYTLLDPAGNGLAFPMRRYLPLVRENSGDVRRDLDEVTKDLQRIIEAYLDASVTSFELVPDEIRINERFQFVFAADFPNQYDRRAIEALQSVANTGTKAGIYTFIHFDEDIELPRDLSMDGFKNAFYIGADDEGTFTKLNLKLQVDAAPPPDRQGQVFQILSQAKPPERILDWDSLVGMEENSWWGESSTRIIEAPIGARTGNERLRVWFGVNQENKPCAHGMLGAMTGAGKSNLYHVLICGLAVRYSPQELRLYLIDGKDGVEFPALSAFAARRGGLLAFVIRAVAQRVGRPDRGKGVSQRDFCPRGSQRLQQLPGQRPAGRESAAHLVAGG
;
A
#
# COMPACT_ATOMS: atom_id res chain seq x y z
N MET A 1 -13.48 91.28 2.14
CA MET A 1 -12.03 91.33 2.39
C MET A 1 -11.35 90.49 1.33
N ALA A 2 -10.97 91.11 0.21
CA ALA A 2 -10.23 90.43 -0.85
C ALA A 2 -8.75 90.47 -0.45
N SER A 3 -8.15 89.30 -0.24
CA SER A 3 -6.72 89.17 0.01
C SER A 3 -5.96 89.85 -1.13
N SER A 4 -4.95 90.65 -0.80
CA SER A 4 -4.18 91.34 -1.84
C SER A 4 -3.37 90.32 -2.66
N ILE A 5 -3.21 90.54 -3.97
CA ILE A 5 -2.41 89.67 -4.85
C ILE A 5 -1.03 89.32 -4.24
N PRO A 6 -0.29 90.26 -3.61
CA PRO A 6 0.98 89.96 -2.96
C PRO A 6 0.89 88.98 -1.77
N GLU A 7 -0.19 89.00 -1.00
CA GLU A 7 -0.39 88.06 0.12
C GLU A 7 -0.64 86.62 -0.38
N LEU A 8 -1.36 86.47 -1.50
CA LEU A 8 -1.58 85.18 -2.13
C LEU A 8 -0.28 84.63 -2.74
N GLU A 9 0.53 85.48 -3.37
CA GLU A 9 1.85 85.11 -3.89
C GLU A 9 2.81 84.67 -2.78
N ALA A 10 2.86 85.40 -1.66
CA ALA A 10 3.65 85.02 -0.49
C ALA A 10 3.18 83.69 0.12
N ARG A 11 1.87 83.44 0.16
CA ARG A 11 1.29 82.19 0.67
C ARG A 11 1.56 81.00 -0.25
N ILE A 12 1.51 81.20 -1.56
CA ILE A 12 1.90 80.18 -2.55
C ILE A 12 3.39 79.85 -2.43
N ALA A 13 4.25 80.86 -2.25
CA ALA A 13 5.67 80.65 -2.03
C ALA A 13 5.96 79.85 -0.75
N GLY A 14 5.28 80.18 0.36
CA GLY A 14 5.36 79.43 1.61
C GLY A 14 4.91 77.97 1.48
N LEU A 15 3.76 77.74 0.83
CA LEU A 15 3.26 76.37 0.57
C LEU A 15 4.20 75.57 -0.34
N ASN A 16 4.80 76.19 -1.36
CA ASN A 16 5.78 75.54 -2.22
C ASN A 16 7.05 75.14 -1.43
N GLN A 17 7.48 75.98 -0.48
CA GLN A 17 8.59 75.67 0.40
C GLN A 17 8.27 74.50 1.36
N GLU A 18 7.06 74.48 1.92
CA GLU A 18 6.58 73.35 2.74
C GLU A 18 6.47 72.04 1.93
N ILE A 19 6.00 72.10 0.69
CA ILE A 19 5.96 70.95 -0.23
C ILE A 19 7.37 70.42 -0.49
N GLU A 20 8.32 71.30 -0.76
CA GLU A 20 9.71 70.90 -1.03
C GLU A 20 10.38 70.30 0.20
N GLN A 21 10.17 70.88 1.39
CA GLN A 21 10.64 70.30 2.65
C GLN A 21 10.03 68.93 2.92
N SER A 22 8.71 68.78 2.72
CA SER A 22 8.01 67.50 2.88
C SER A 22 8.53 66.45 1.89
N ARG A 23 8.81 66.84 0.63
CA ARG A 23 9.40 65.95 -0.39
C ARG A 23 10.81 65.52 -0.01
N GLN A 24 11.64 66.42 0.51
CA GLN A 24 12.99 66.09 0.95
C GLN A 24 12.98 65.12 2.15
N GLN A 25 12.10 65.36 3.13
CA GLN A 25 11.90 64.45 4.26
C GLN A 25 11.42 63.07 3.80
N ALA A 26 10.39 63.02 2.93
CA ALA A 26 9.90 61.76 2.38
C ALA A 26 10.99 60.99 1.62
N ARG A 27 11.82 61.69 0.84
CA ARG A 27 12.95 61.09 0.11
C ARG A 27 14.02 60.55 1.06
N ALA A 28 14.34 61.28 2.13
CA ALA A 28 15.30 60.84 3.14
C ALA A 28 14.81 59.58 3.88
N ILE A 29 13.54 59.53 4.26
CA ILE A 29 12.90 58.36 4.88
C ILE A 29 12.91 57.17 3.92
N TYR A 30 12.58 57.40 2.64
CA TYR A 30 12.62 56.37 1.60
C TYR A 30 14.02 55.79 1.40
N GLU A 31 15.04 56.63 1.26
CA GLU A 31 16.44 56.18 1.09
C GLU A 31 16.99 55.50 2.36
N HIS A 32 16.55 55.92 3.55
CA HIS A 32 16.85 55.22 4.79
C HIS A 32 16.19 53.84 4.81
N GLY A 33 14.90 53.75 4.51
CA GLY A 33 14.15 52.49 4.43
C GLY A 33 14.74 51.52 3.41
N LYS A 34 15.15 52.02 2.23
CA LYS A 34 15.81 51.22 1.19
C LYS A 34 17.14 50.65 1.67
N ARG A 35 17.97 51.45 2.35
CA ARG A 35 19.23 50.98 2.95
C ARG A 35 18.99 49.94 4.05
N GLN A 36 18.02 50.16 4.93
CA GLN A 36 17.67 49.19 5.97
C GLN A 36 17.15 47.87 5.39
N ALA A 37 16.28 47.93 4.38
CA ALA A 37 15.78 46.74 3.69
C ALA A 37 16.92 45.93 3.05
N GLN A 38 17.91 46.61 2.46
CA GLN A 38 19.10 45.96 1.91
C GLN A 38 19.96 45.31 3.00
N GLN A 39 20.26 46.02 4.09
CA GLN A 39 21.03 45.49 5.22
C GLN A 39 20.37 44.27 5.87
N LEU A 40 19.04 44.29 6.01
CA LEU A 40 18.27 43.13 6.49
C LEU A 40 18.42 41.93 5.55
N GLY A 41 18.32 42.16 4.24
CA GLY A 41 18.54 41.12 3.23
C GLY A 41 19.94 40.52 3.31
N ASP A 42 20.97 41.36 3.37
CA ASP A 42 22.37 40.93 3.44
C ASP A 42 22.68 40.12 4.71
N TYR A 43 22.03 40.46 5.84
CA TYR A 43 22.20 39.73 7.10
C TYR A 43 21.43 38.40 7.16
N PHE A 44 20.17 38.38 6.73
CA PHE A 44 19.30 37.21 6.90
C PHE A 44 19.38 36.21 5.75
N ASN A 45 19.63 36.63 4.51
CA ASN A 45 19.67 35.72 3.36
C ASN A 45 20.72 34.59 3.51
N PRO A 46 21.97 34.86 3.93
CA PRO A 46 22.95 33.79 4.12
C PRO A 46 22.54 32.79 5.20
N GLN A 47 21.91 33.27 6.29
CA GLN A 47 21.42 32.41 7.37
C GLN A 47 20.27 31.52 6.88
N LEU A 48 19.30 32.09 6.16
CA LEU A 48 18.18 31.33 5.59
C LEU A 48 18.65 30.28 4.59
N GLN A 49 19.63 30.60 3.75
CA GLN A 49 20.24 29.63 2.84
C GLN A 49 20.99 28.51 3.58
N ALA A 50 21.74 28.85 4.64
CA ALA A 50 22.40 27.84 5.46
C ALA A 50 21.39 26.92 6.16
N HIS A 51 20.29 27.46 6.68
CA HIS A 51 19.20 26.69 7.27
C HIS A 51 18.48 25.81 6.23
N ALA A 52 18.23 26.34 5.02
CA ALA A 52 17.64 25.57 3.92
C ALA A 52 18.50 24.34 3.57
N ARG A 53 19.82 24.53 3.40
CA ARG A 53 20.77 23.42 3.13
C ARG A 53 20.79 22.39 4.26
N ARG A 54 20.81 22.83 5.51
CA ARG A 54 20.74 21.92 6.68
C ARG A 54 19.44 21.12 6.70
N PHE A 55 18.34 21.76 6.34
CA PHE A 55 17.04 21.12 6.30
C PHE A 55 16.94 20.11 5.16
N GLU A 56 17.40 20.46 3.95
CA GLU A 56 17.50 19.53 2.82
C GLU A 56 18.36 18.30 3.16
N ALA A 57 19.50 18.49 3.82
CA ALA A 57 20.34 17.40 4.29
C ALA A 57 19.63 16.50 5.31
N ALA A 58 18.81 17.07 6.21
CA ALA A 58 18.01 16.32 7.16
C ALA A 58 16.86 15.55 6.47
N LEU A 59 16.22 16.13 5.45
CA LEU A 59 15.21 15.43 4.64
C LEU A 59 15.83 14.32 3.78
N ALA A 60 17.11 14.44 3.43
CA ALA A 60 17.79 13.45 2.60
C ALA A 60 17.83 12.05 3.24
N SER A 61 17.85 11.98 4.59
CA SER A 61 17.88 10.72 5.35
C SER A 61 16.50 10.13 5.62
N LEU A 62 15.43 10.87 5.37
CA LEU A 62 14.05 10.40 5.59
C LEU A 62 13.52 9.63 4.37
N PRO A 63 12.58 8.68 4.58
CA PRO A 63 12.01 7.89 3.48
C PRO A 63 11.37 8.78 2.41
N LEU A 64 11.78 8.59 1.16
CA LEU A 64 11.37 9.45 0.05
C LEU A 64 9.85 9.54 -0.12
N ALA A 65 9.11 8.46 0.16
CA ALA A 65 7.65 8.45 0.10
C ALA A 65 6.98 9.46 1.06
N THR A 66 7.67 9.86 2.14
CA THR A 66 7.13 10.81 3.15
C THR A 66 7.59 12.24 2.96
N VAL A 67 8.75 12.48 2.36
CA VAL A 67 9.33 13.83 2.25
C VAL A 67 9.45 14.30 0.81
N GLY A 68 9.49 13.39 -0.15
CA GLY A 68 9.90 13.65 -1.52
C GLY A 68 8.88 14.44 -2.33
N GLY A 69 9.33 15.52 -2.96
CA GLY A 69 8.63 16.13 -4.08
C GLY A 69 8.75 15.25 -5.33
N TRP A 70 7.76 15.27 -6.22
CA TRP A 70 7.74 14.38 -7.40
C TRP A 70 8.89 14.62 -8.40
N ARG A 71 9.51 15.80 -8.37
CA ARG A 71 10.62 16.16 -9.27
C ARG A 71 11.99 15.73 -8.77
N GLU A 72 12.08 15.15 -7.58
CA GLU A 72 13.35 14.73 -7.01
C GLU A 72 13.98 13.55 -7.77
N GLU A 73 15.29 13.62 -7.99
CA GLU A 73 16.01 12.56 -8.70
C GLU A 73 16.09 11.25 -7.91
N ARG A 74 15.96 11.32 -6.58
CA ARG A 74 15.93 10.16 -5.68
C ARG A 74 14.82 9.16 -6.03
N TRP A 75 13.75 9.59 -6.71
CA TRP A 75 12.70 8.67 -7.20
C TRP A 75 13.24 7.66 -8.22
N LYS A 76 14.38 7.94 -8.87
CA LYS A 76 14.97 7.00 -9.83
C LYS A 76 15.52 5.73 -9.19
N THR A 77 15.94 5.82 -7.93
CA THR A 77 16.54 4.72 -7.16
C THR A 77 15.63 4.25 -6.04
N TRP A 78 14.37 4.71 -6.02
CA TRP A 78 13.39 4.27 -5.03
C TRP A 78 13.03 2.81 -5.27
N ASP A 79 12.84 2.04 -4.20
CA ASP A 79 12.38 0.66 -4.24
C ASP A 79 11.10 0.49 -3.41
N ALA A 80 10.35 -0.58 -3.71
CA ALA A 80 9.12 -0.93 -3.01
C ALA A 80 9.34 -1.98 -1.91
N ALA A 81 10.59 -2.15 -1.44
CA ALA A 81 10.94 -3.21 -0.49
C ALA A 81 10.48 -2.90 0.94
N THR A 82 10.30 -1.61 1.26
CA THR A 82 9.92 -1.15 2.60
C THR A 82 8.51 -0.57 2.61
N SER A 83 7.61 -1.19 3.40
CA SER A 83 6.31 -0.61 3.74
C SER A 83 6.47 0.36 4.92
N LEU A 84 5.82 1.51 4.85
CA LEU A 84 5.93 2.58 5.82
C LEU A 84 4.56 3.04 6.32
N GLU A 85 4.24 2.66 7.55
CA GLU A 85 3.02 3.06 8.26
C GLU A 85 3.24 4.40 8.98
N ALA A 86 3.35 5.49 8.20
CA ALA A 86 3.59 6.81 8.78
C ALA A 86 2.30 7.47 9.28
N SER A 87 2.40 8.14 10.43
CA SER A 87 1.31 8.92 11.02
C SER A 87 0.96 10.20 10.28
N VAL A 88 1.77 10.57 9.29
CA VAL A 88 1.57 11.75 8.44
C VAL A 88 1.77 11.39 6.98
N ILE A 89 1.03 12.08 6.12
CA ILE A 89 1.17 12.00 4.67
C ILE A 89 1.51 13.38 4.11
N ARG A 90 2.47 13.45 3.19
CA ARG A 90 2.82 14.71 2.53
C ARG A 90 1.64 15.16 1.66
N VAL A 91 1.35 16.46 1.66
CA VAL A 91 0.29 17.07 0.85
C VAL A 91 0.80 18.23 -0.03
N GLY A 92 2.04 18.65 0.15
CA GLY A 92 2.60 19.78 -0.58
C GLY A 92 3.96 20.23 -0.04
N SER A 93 4.33 21.44 -0.39
CA SER A 93 5.44 22.20 0.18
C SER A 93 4.94 23.50 0.81
N LEU A 94 5.42 23.85 2.00
CA LEU A 94 5.31 25.16 2.62
C LEU A 94 6.51 26.00 2.17
N THR A 95 6.23 27.09 1.46
CA THR A 95 7.24 27.93 0.82
C THR A 95 7.35 29.28 1.51
N GLU A 96 8.56 29.65 1.94
CA GLU A 96 8.85 30.98 2.50
C GLU A 96 8.80 32.06 1.41
N GLN A 97 7.95 33.07 1.63
CA GLN A 97 7.68 34.11 0.62
C GLN A 97 8.77 35.18 0.56
N ARG A 98 9.48 35.45 1.68
CA ARG A 98 10.49 36.51 1.75
C ARG A 98 11.78 36.18 0.99
N THR A 99 12.07 34.90 0.79
CA THR A 99 13.30 34.42 0.13
C THR A 99 13.09 34.01 -1.33
N ASN A 100 11.98 34.42 -1.96
CA ASN A 100 11.56 33.92 -3.27
C ASN A 100 11.52 32.38 -3.34
N GLY A 101 11.13 31.72 -2.25
CA GLY A 101 11.00 30.27 -2.18
C GLY A 101 12.29 29.49 -2.01
N GLY A 102 13.36 30.14 -1.54
CA GLY A 102 14.64 29.48 -1.22
C GLY A 102 14.58 28.53 -0.02
N LEU A 103 13.55 28.63 0.84
CA LEU A 103 13.28 27.67 1.91
C LEU A 103 11.91 27.02 1.68
N GLN A 104 11.93 25.70 1.50
CA GLN A 104 10.73 24.89 1.33
C GLN A 104 10.71 23.75 2.34
N LEU A 105 9.57 23.57 3.02
CA LEU A 105 9.34 22.51 3.98
C LEU A 105 8.24 21.59 3.46
N PRO A 106 8.32 20.26 3.60
CA PRO A 106 7.19 19.39 3.31
C PRO A 106 5.97 19.77 4.16
N ALA A 107 4.82 19.90 3.51
CA ALA A 107 3.54 20.07 4.18
C ALA A 107 2.91 18.70 4.45
N TYR A 108 2.31 18.52 5.63
CA TYR A 108 1.76 17.25 6.08
C TYR A 108 0.29 17.35 6.46
N ALA A 109 -0.44 16.27 6.18
CA ALA A 109 -1.72 15.98 6.81
C ALA A 109 -1.58 14.78 7.77
N PRO A 110 -2.36 14.76 8.86
CA PRO A 110 -2.48 13.60 9.73
C PRO A 110 -3.02 12.39 8.95
N PHE A 111 -2.43 11.22 9.18
CA PHE A 111 -2.72 10.00 8.43
C PHE A 111 -2.94 8.80 9.35
N ILE A 112 -2.11 7.75 9.27
CA ILE A 112 -2.34 6.49 9.97
C ILE A 112 -2.32 6.67 11.49
N GLY A 113 -3.32 6.13 12.17
CA GLY A 113 -3.49 6.22 13.63
C GLY A 113 -3.84 7.61 14.16
N GLN A 114 -4.06 8.61 13.30
CA GLN A 114 -4.43 9.96 13.73
C GLN A 114 -5.95 10.19 13.80
N ASN A 115 -6.75 9.20 13.39
CA ASN A 115 -8.21 9.28 13.32
C ASN A 115 -8.70 10.52 12.57
N ARG A 116 -8.25 10.69 11.32
CA ARG A 116 -8.64 11.83 10.47
C ARG A 116 -9.11 11.37 9.09
N THR A 117 -10.17 12.03 8.62
CA THR A 117 -10.60 12.01 7.21
C THR A 117 -10.00 13.22 6.52
N ILE A 118 -9.31 13.04 5.39
CA ILE A 118 -8.69 14.16 4.68
C ILE A 118 -9.67 14.71 3.64
N ILE A 119 -10.03 15.98 3.75
CA ILE A 119 -10.94 16.66 2.82
C ILE A 119 -10.19 17.80 2.12
N ILE A 120 -10.07 17.69 0.80
CA ILE A 120 -9.47 18.70 -0.08
C ILE A 120 -10.59 19.61 -0.56
N ARG A 121 -10.59 20.86 -0.13
CA ARG A 121 -11.56 21.87 -0.55
C ARG A 121 -11.06 22.59 -1.78
N SER A 122 -11.91 22.73 -2.78
CA SER A 122 -11.62 23.47 -4.00
C SER A 122 -12.86 24.26 -4.44
N LYS A 123 -12.62 25.34 -5.18
CA LYS A 123 -13.67 26.20 -5.72
C LYS A 123 -13.22 26.84 -7.02
N GLY A 124 -14.09 26.89 -8.02
CA GLY A 124 -13.86 27.54 -9.30
C GLY A 124 -12.59 27.05 -9.99
N ARG A 125 -11.53 27.88 -9.97
CA ARG A 125 -10.26 27.58 -10.67
C ARG A 125 -9.35 26.58 -9.93
N SER A 126 -9.63 26.23 -8.67
CA SER A 126 -8.84 25.22 -7.96
C SER A 126 -9.35 23.80 -8.04
N VAL A 127 -10.51 23.56 -8.65
CA VAL A 127 -11.07 22.21 -8.79
C VAL A 127 -10.04 21.26 -9.44
N GLU A 128 -9.34 21.73 -10.48
CA GLU A 128 -8.26 20.97 -11.12
C GLU A 128 -7.07 20.71 -10.18
N LYS A 129 -6.67 21.70 -9.36
CA LYS A 129 -5.59 21.53 -8.37
C LYS A 129 -5.98 20.54 -7.26
N GLY A 130 -7.23 20.61 -6.79
CA GLY A 130 -7.77 19.71 -5.78
C GLY A 130 -7.83 18.27 -6.27
N ALA A 131 -8.30 18.07 -7.51
CA ALA A 131 -8.27 16.77 -8.17
C ALA A 131 -6.83 16.24 -8.36
N ALA A 132 -5.89 17.10 -8.77
CA ALA A 132 -4.48 16.73 -8.90
C ALA A 132 -3.85 16.33 -7.54
N LEU A 133 -4.21 17.02 -6.45
CA LEU A 133 -3.79 16.63 -5.11
C LEU A 133 -4.40 15.29 -4.69
N LEU A 134 -5.68 15.05 -4.96
CA LEU A 134 -6.31 13.75 -4.71
C LEU A 134 -5.53 12.64 -5.41
N GLN A 135 -5.16 12.84 -6.68
CA GLN A 135 -4.35 11.89 -7.44
C GLN A 135 -2.94 11.69 -6.86
N ALA A 136 -2.32 12.76 -6.37
CA ALA A 136 -1.03 12.69 -5.69
C ALA A 136 -1.14 11.84 -4.41
N LEU A 137 -2.22 11.99 -3.64
CA LEU A 137 -2.45 11.21 -2.42
C LEU A 137 -2.68 9.73 -2.70
N VAL A 138 -3.51 9.39 -3.71
CA VAL A 138 -3.69 8.00 -4.16
C VAL A 138 -2.34 7.36 -4.50
N THR A 139 -1.50 8.09 -5.22
CA THR A 139 -0.17 7.60 -5.60
C THR A 139 0.72 7.44 -4.38
N ARG A 140 0.75 8.42 -3.46
CA ARG A 140 1.54 8.34 -2.23
C ARG A 140 1.16 7.19 -1.34
N THR A 141 -0.13 6.96 -1.13
CA THR A 141 -0.58 5.82 -0.31
C THR A 141 -0.14 4.49 -0.90
N ALA A 142 -0.09 4.37 -2.23
CA ALA A 142 0.39 3.16 -2.91
C ALA A 142 1.90 2.96 -2.72
N LEU A 143 2.67 4.06 -2.71
CA LEU A 143 4.12 4.04 -2.51
C LEU A 143 4.53 3.82 -1.06
N MET A 144 3.78 4.37 -0.12
CA MET A 144 4.05 4.19 1.31
C MET A 144 3.74 2.76 1.75
N LEU A 145 2.68 2.16 1.21
CA LEU A 145 2.26 0.81 1.56
C LEU A 145 2.08 -0.05 0.30
N PRO A 146 3.19 -0.41 -0.38
CA PRO A 146 3.14 -1.38 -1.46
C PRO A 146 2.50 -2.67 -0.92
N HIS A 147 1.69 -3.38 -1.73
CA HIS A 147 1.03 -4.68 -1.44
C HIS A 147 0.13 -4.82 -0.19
N LYS A 148 0.20 -3.90 0.78
CA LYS A 148 -0.60 -3.87 2.03
C LYS A 148 -1.90 -3.04 1.91
N THR A 149 -2.31 -2.68 0.70
CA THR A 149 -3.40 -1.70 0.47
C THR A 149 -4.48 -2.22 -0.47
N ARG A 150 -5.72 -1.79 -0.22
CA ARG A 150 -6.89 -1.98 -1.09
C ARG A 150 -7.55 -0.61 -1.34
N TYR A 151 -7.97 -0.34 -2.57
CA TYR A 151 -8.55 0.93 -2.97
C TYR A 151 -10.02 0.78 -3.34
N THR A 152 -10.84 1.69 -2.83
CA THR A 152 -12.21 1.94 -3.30
C THR A 152 -12.24 3.34 -3.89
N LEU A 153 -12.45 3.44 -5.20
CA LEU A 153 -12.35 4.68 -5.97
C LEU A 153 -13.75 5.09 -6.42
N LEU A 154 -14.26 6.19 -5.84
CA LEU A 154 -15.60 6.70 -6.08
C LEU A 154 -15.48 7.95 -6.97
N ASP A 155 -16.09 7.88 -8.16
CA ASP A 155 -16.13 8.96 -9.14
C ASP A 155 -17.41 8.85 -9.98
N PRO A 156 -18.58 9.10 -9.38
CA PRO A 156 -19.86 8.95 -10.08
C PRO A 156 -20.00 9.92 -11.25
N ALA A 157 -19.50 11.16 -11.11
CA ALA A 157 -19.58 12.17 -12.17
C ALA A 157 -18.60 11.92 -13.32
N GLY A 158 -17.35 11.56 -13.01
CA GLY A 158 -16.28 11.37 -13.99
C GLY A 158 -16.16 9.95 -14.55
N ASN A 159 -16.96 8.99 -14.08
CA ASN A 159 -16.90 7.57 -14.48
C ASN A 159 -15.49 6.94 -14.32
N GLY A 160 -14.72 7.40 -13.33
CA GLY A 160 -13.38 6.92 -13.03
C GLY A 160 -12.25 7.69 -13.72
N LEU A 161 -12.55 8.73 -14.52
CA LEU A 161 -11.53 9.61 -15.12
C LEU A 161 -10.68 10.35 -14.09
N ALA A 162 -11.20 10.55 -12.87
CA ALA A 162 -10.43 11.13 -11.78
C ALA A 162 -9.21 10.27 -11.36
N PHE A 163 -9.17 8.98 -11.74
CA PHE A 163 -8.17 8.03 -11.28
C PHE A 163 -7.42 7.31 -12.43
N PRO A 164 -6.62 8.04 -13.23
CA PRO A 164 -5.88 7.46 -14.37
C PRO A 164 -4.86 6.38 -13.94
N MET A 165 -4.40 6.43 -12.69
CA MET A 165 -3.46 5.48 -12.12
C MET A 165 -4.09 4.15 -11.68
N ARG A 166 -5.42 3.97 -11.78
CA ARG A 166 -6.16 2.80 -11.28
C ARG A 166 -5.50 1.47 -11.60
N ARG A 167 -5.03 1.28 -12.84
CA ARG A 167 -4.42 0.02 -13.31
C ARG A 167 -3.09 -0.34 -12.66
N TYR A 168 -2.46 0.60 -11.96
CA TYR A 168 -1.16 0.43 -11.32
C TYR A 168 -1.25 0.29 -9.80
N LEU A 169 -2.46 0.44 -9.24
CA LEU A 169 -2.68 0.29 -7.82
C LEU A 169 -2.70 -1.21 -7.46
N PRO A 170 -2.15 -1.60 -6.29
CA PRO A 170 -2.01 -3.01 -5.90
C PRO A 170 -3.30 -3.84 -5.97
N LEU A 171 -4.39 -3.33 -5.38
CA LEU A 171 -5.69 -3.99 -5.38
C LEU A 171 -6.79 -2.93 -5.40
N VAL A 172 -7.56 -2.88 -6.48
CA VAL A 172 -8.69 -1.97 -6.61
C VAL A 172 -9.98 -2.76 -6.57
N ARG A 173 -10.94 -2.35 -5.75
CA ARG A 173 -12.28 -2.92 -5.70
C ARG A 173 -12.96 -2.74 -7.06
N GLU A 174 -13.71 -3.75 -7.49
CA GLU A 174 -14.57 -3.62 -8.67
C GLU A 174 -15.65 -2.58 -8.38
N ASN A 175 -15.92 -1.71 -9.35
CA ASN A 175 -16.92 -0.67 -9.19
C ASN A 175 -18.25 -1.25 -9.65
N SER A 176 -19.25 -1.28 -8.77
CA SER A 176 -20.57 -1.85 -9.06
C SER A 176 -21.46 -0.94 -9.93
N GLY A 177 -21.01 0.28 -10.22
CA GLY A 177 -21.77 1.36 -10.85
C GLY A 177 -22.61 2.16 -9.84
N ASP A 178 -22.65 1.74 -8.58
CA ASP A 178 -23.42 2.37 -7.51
C ASP A 178 -22.51 2.64 -6.30
N VAL A 179 -22.29 3.94 -6.03
CA VAL A 179 -21.46 4.41 -4.91
C VAL A 179 -21.96 3.89 -3.57
N ARG A 180 -23.29 3.81 -3.37
CA ARG A 180 -23.87 3.34 -2.10
C ARG A 180 -23.51 1.88 -1.85
N ARG A 181 -23.59 1.06 -2.89
CA ARG A 181 -23.28 -0.37 -2.84
C ARG A 181 -21.79 -0.62 -2.61
N ASP A 182 -20.92 0.14 -3.27
CA ASP A 182 -19.48 0.06 -3.04
C ASP A 182 -19.13 0.41 -1.57
N LEU A 183 -19.79 1.42 -0.99
CA LEU A 183 -19.65 1.80 0.42
C LEU A 183 -20.26 0.77 1.39
N ASP A 184 -21.31 0.03 1.00
CA ASP A 184 -21.82 -1.10 1.80
C ASP A 184 -20.79 -2.21 1.93
N GLU A 185 -20.03 -2.50 0.88
CA GLU A 185 -18.98 -3.50 0.96
C GLU A 185 -17.81 -3.04 1.85
N VAL A 186 -17.44 -1.76 1.79
CA VAL A 186 -16.48 -1.17 2.73
C VAL A 186 -16.98 -1.27 4.17
N THR A 187 -18.28 -1.04 4.39
CA THR A 187 -18.90 -1.15 5.71
C THR A 187 -18.89 -2.58 6.24
N LYS A 188 -19.13 -3.59 5.38
CA LYS A 188 -19.00 -5.01 5.75
C LYS A 188 -17.57 -5.37 6.15
N ASP A 189 -16.59 -4.88 5.40
CA ASP A 189 -15.17 -5.06 5.74
C ASP A 189 -14.83 -4.39 7.08
N LEU A 190 -15.33 -3.17 7.31
CA LEU A 190 -15.17 -2.45 8.58
C LEU A 190 -15.66 -3.30 9.76
N GLN A 191 -16.89 -3.81 9.68
CA GLN A 191 -17.48 -4.63 10.76
C GLN A 191 -16.65 -5.89 11.01
N ARG A 192 -16.31 -6.62 9.93
CA ARG A 192 -15.48 -7.83 10.03
C ARG A 192 -14.12 -7.57 10.67
N ILE A 193 -13.46 -6.45 10.31
CA ILE A 193 -12.13 -6.12 10.87
C ILE A 193 -12.25 -5.79 12.36
N ILE A 194 -13.26 -5.00 12.75
CA ILE A 194 -13.48 -4.68 14.16
C ILE A 194 -13.71 -5.97 14.97
N GLU A 195 -14.57 -6.87 14.49
CA GLU A 195 -14.89 -8.12 15.18
C GLU A 195 -13.72 -9.10 15.25
N ALA A 196 -12.89 -9.16 14.20
CA ALA A 196 -11.81 -10.14 14.10
C ALA A 196 -10.50 -9.70 14.77
N TYR A 197 -10.22 -8.39 14.82
CA TYR A 197 -8.89 -7.88 15.19
C TYR A 197 -8.87 -6.90 16.36
N LEU A 198 -10.00 -6.26 16.70
CA LEU A 198 -10.01 -5.22 17.72
C LEU A 198 -10.66 -5.71 19.00
N ASP A 199 -10.10 -5.30 20.13
CA ASP A 199 -10.62 -5.60 21.46
C ASP A 199 -10.30 -4.43 22.43
N ALA A 200 -10.46 -4.67 23.73
CA ALA A 200 -10.17 -3.65 24.75
C ALA A 200 -8.67 -3.28 24.84
N SER A 201 -7.77 -4.15 24.39
CA SER A 201 -6.32 -3.96 24.41
C SER A 201 -5.79 -3.36 23.10
N VAL A 202 -6.35 -3.76 21.96
CA VAL A 202 -5.97 -3.29 20.63
C VAL A 202 -7.14 -2.50 20.04
N THR A 203 -7.06 -1.17 20.17
CA THR A 203 -8.19 -0.27 19.87
C THR A 203 -8.25 0.20 18.41
N SER A 204 -7.20 -0.04 17.63
CA SER A 204 -7.10 0.32 16.22
C SER A 204 -6.24 -0.66 15.42
N PHE A 205 -6.51 -0.73 14.12
CA PHE A 205 -5.95 -1.73 13.22
C PHE A 205 -4.44 -1.61 13.05
N GLU A 206 -3.87 -0.42 13.01
CA GLU A 206 -2.43 -0.20 12.91
C GLU A 206 -1.64 -0.67 14.14
N LEU A 207 -2.31 -0.85 15.28
CA LEU A 207 -1.70 -1.41 16.49
C LEU A 207 -1.67 -2.95 16.48
N VAL A 208 -2.40 -3.59 15.56
CA VAL A 208 -2.39 -5.04 15.40
C VAL A 208 -1.04 -5.46 14.81
N PRO A 209 -0.31 -6.41 15.42
CA PRO A 209 0.97 -6.89 14.88
C PRO A 209 0.87 -7.37 13.42
N ASP A 210 1.89 -7.10 12.61
CA ASP A 210 1.96 -7.48 11.18
C ASP A 210 1.71 -8.97 10.93
N GLU A 211 2.17 -9.82 11.86
CA GLU A 211 2.01 -11.28 11.82
C GLU A 211 0.54 -11.72 11.90
N ILE A 212 -0.31 -10.87 12.49
CA ILE A 212 -1.74 -11.11 12.64
C ILE A 212 -2.49 -10.56 11.43
N ARG A 213 -2.01 -9.43 10.89
CA ARG A 213 -2.59 -8.71 9.74
C ARG A 213 -2.27 -9.30 8.37
N ILE A 214 -1.57 -10.44 8.26
CA ILE A 214 -1.07 -10.99 6.97
C ILE A 214 -2.12 -11.03 5.86
N ASN A 215 -3.37 -11.35 6.20
CA ASN A 215 -4.47 -11.47 5.24
C ASN A 215 -5.32 -10.20 5.10
N GLU A 216 -5.09 -9.20 5.93
CA GLU A 216 -5.83 -7.95 5.94
C GLU A 216 -4.98 -6.79 5.42
N ARG A 217 -5.64 -5.84 4.74
CA ARG A 217 -4.97 -4.71 4.11
C ARG A 217 -5.57 -3.42 4.61
N PHE A 218 -4.75 -2.39 4.70
CA PHE A 218 -5.28 -1.03 4.83
C PHE A 218 -6.21 -0.75 3.65
N GLN A 219 -7.35 -0.14 3.93
CA GLN A 219 -8.30 0.22 2.89
C GLN A 219 -8.33 1.73 2.72
N PHE A 220 -8.27 2.18 1.48
CA PHE A 220 -8.31 3.60 1.15
C PHE A 220 -9.52 3.89 0.27
N VAL A 221 -10.40 4.75 0.76
CA VAL A 221 -11.58 5.24 0.06
C VAL A 221 -11.27 6.62 -0.47
N PHE A 222 -11.28 6.79 -1.79
CA PHE A 222 -11.09 8.08 -2.44
C PHE A 222 -12.39 8.49 -3.14
N ALA A 223 -12.96 9.61 -2.72
CA ALA A 223 -14.13 10.22 -3.34
C ALA A 223 -13.70 11.43 -4.15
N ALA A 224 -13.84 11.34 -5.47
CA ALA A 224 -13.60 12.43 -6.40
C ALA A 224 -14.87 13.27 -6.60
N ASP A 225 -14.67 14.56 -6.83
CA ASP A 225 -15.70 15.52 -7.24
C ASP A 225 -16.96 15.53 -6.34
N PHE A 226 -16.78 15.33 -5.03
CA PHE A 226 -17.89 15.35 -4.08
C PHE A 226 -18.42 16.78 -3.91
N PRO A 227 -19.75 17.01 -3.82
CA PRO A 227 -20.86 16.05 -3.82
C PRO A 227 -21.51 15.79 -5.20
N ASN A 228 -20.82 16.07 -6.32
CA ASN A 228 -21.36 15.91 -7.67
C ASN A 228 -21.83 14.46 -7.95
N GLN A 229 -23.11 14.28 -8.25
CA GLN A 229 -23.73 12.96 -8.50
C GLN A 229 -23.61 11.94 -7.36
N TYR A 230 -23.35 12.39 -6.12
CA TYR A 230 -23.51 11.55 -4.93
C TYR A 230 -24.95 11.67 -4.44
N ASP A 231 -25.67 10.55 -4.42
CA ASP A 231 -27.03 10.54 -3.86
C ASP A 231 -26.99 10.64 -2.33
N ARG A 232 -28.15 10.95 -1.71
CA ARG A 232 -28.25 11.13 -0.26
C ARG A 232 -27.72 9.92 0.53
N ARG A 233 -28.02 8.71 0.06
CA ARG A 233 -27.66 7.46 0.74
C ARG A 233 -26.14 7.24 0.70
N ALA A 234 -25.52 7.52 -0.44
CA ALA A 234 -24.08 7.46 -0.63
C ALA A 234 -23.35 8.47 0.26
N ILE A 235 -23.88 9.70 0.39
CA ILE A 235 -23.29 10.73 1.27
C ILE A 235 -23.35 10.27 2.73
N GLU A 236 -24.51 9.81 3.22
CA GLU A 236 -24.67 9.31 4.59
C GLU A 236 -23.74 8.10 4.87
N ALA A 237 -23.63 7.17 3.91
CA ALA A 237 -22.71 6.03 4.00
C ALA A 237 -21.23 6.49 4.02
N LEU A 238 -20.86 7.45 3.18
CA LEU A 238 -19.50 8.00 3.13
C LEU A 238 -19.14 8.70 4.45
N GLN A 239 -20.07 9.47 5.03
CA GLN A 239 -19.90 10.09 6.35
C GLN A 239 -19.71 9.03 7.45
N SER A 240 -20.49 7.95 7.42
CA SER A 240 -20.34 6.84 8.37
C SER A 240 -18.95 6.18 8.29
N VAL A 241 -18.52 5.84 7.07
CA VAL A 241 -17.20 5.24 6.80
C VAL A 241 -16.07 6.20 7.20
N ALA A 242 -16.16 7.49 6.86
CA ALA A 242 -15.18 8.50 7.22
C ALA A 242 -15.01 8.65 8.75
N ASN A 243 -16.12 8.63 9.50
CA ASN A 243 -16.11 8.84 10.95
C ASN A 243 -15.61 7.63 11.75
N THR A 244 -15.80 6.41 11.24
CA THR A 244 -15.57 5.17 12.02
C THR A 244 -14.49 4.27 11.44
N GLY A 245 -14.20 4.38 10.14
CA GLY A 245 -13.33 3.47 9.39
C GLY A 245 -11.88 3.47 9.85
N THR A 246 -11.37 4.59 10.37
CA THR A 246 -9.96 4.75 10.75
C THR A 246 -9.53 3.70 11.78
N LYS A 247 -10.40 3.35 12.73
CA LYS A 247 -10.15 2.29 13.72
C LYS A 247 -9.93 0.92 13.08
N ALA A 248 -10.64 0.64 11.97
CA ALA A 248 -10.52 -0.59 11.20
C ALA A 248 -9.45 -0.51 10.10
N GLY A 249 -8.57 0.51 10.11
CA GLY A 249 -7.55 0.68 9.08
C GLY A 249 -8.10 1.17 7.73
N ILE A 250 -9.30 1.75 7.73
CA ILE A 250 -9.96 2.32 6.56
C ILE A 250 -9.83 3.84 6.60
N TYR A 251 -9.12 4.43 5.65
CA TYR A 251 -8.89 5.89 5.59
C TYR A 251 -9.60 6.49 4.38
N THR A 252 -10.28 7.60 4.62
CA THR A 252 -11.11 8.27 3.60
C THR A 252 -10.49 9.60 3.18
N PHE A 253 -10.47 9.83 1.87
CA PHE A 253 -9.98 11.03 1.22
C PHE A 253 -11.08 11.56 0.30
N ILE A 254 -11.40 12.85 0.42
CA ILE A 254 -12.52 13.46 -0.31
C ILE A 254 -12.02 14.71 -1.02
N HIS A 255 -12.23 14.81 -2.32
CA HIS A 255 -12.18 16.06 -3.05
C HIS A 255 -13.56 16.71 -3.00
N PHE A 256 -13.68 17.81 -2.25
CA PHE A 256 -14.92 18.56 -2.06
C PHE A 256 -14.91 19.82 -2.93
N ASP A 257 -15.78 19.85 -3.94
CA ASP A 257 -16.08 21.03 -4.75
C ASP A 257 -17.13 21.89 -4.04
N GLU A 258 -16.70 23.06 -3.56
CA GLU A 258 -17.53 24.01 -2.82
C GLU A 258 -18.54 24.75 -3.72
N ASP A 259 -18.43 24.64 -5.05
CA ASP A 259 -19.42 25.22 -5.98
C ASP A 259 -20.69 24.37 -6.10
N ILE A 260 -20.66 23.13 -5.59
CA ILE A 260 -21.78 22.19 -5.69
C ILE A 260 -22.46 22.07 -4.32
N GLU A 261 -23.73 22.44 -4.25
CA GLU A 261 -24.51 22.35 -3.02
C GLU A 261 -24.82 20.90 -2.63
N LEU A 262 -24.69 20.62 -1.33
CA LEU A 262 -25.15 19.36 -0.74
C LEU A 262 -26.69 19.28 -0.77
N PRO A 263 -27.27 18.06 -0.84
CA PRO A 263 -28.71 17.88 -0.67
C PRO A 263 -29.22 18.44 0.66
N ARG A 264 -30.50 18.83 0.69
CA ARG A 264 -31.16 19.36 1.90
C ARG A 264 -30.94 18.43 3.10
N ASP A 265 -30.70 19.02 4.27
CA ASP A 265 -30.43 18.37 5.57
C ASP A 265 -29.04 17.69 5.71
N LEU A 266 -28.21 17.69 4.67
CA LEU A 266 -26.82 17.22 4.75
C LEU A 266 -25.86 18.40 4.85
N SER A 267 -24.83 18.24 5.69
CA SER A 267 -23.76 19.22 5.83
C SER A 267 -22.39 18.55 5.94
N MET A 268 -21.34 19.34 5.75
CA MET A 268 -19.97 18.90 5.96
C MET A 268 -19.67 18.59 7.44
N ASP A 269 -20.50 19.04 8.40
CA ASP A 269 -20.37 18.69 9.82
C ASP A 269 -20.63 17.20 10.09
N GLY A 270 -21.25 16.51 9.12
CA GLY A 270 -21.36 15.05 9.13
C GLY A 270 -19.99 14.35 9.14
N PHE A 271 -18.92 15.01 8.69
CA PHE A 271 -17.53 14.51 8.76
C PHE A 271 -16.83 15.00 10.04
N LYS A 272 -17.15 14.36 11.17
CA LYS A 272 -16.78 14.78 12.53
C LYS A 272 -15.26 14.81 12.79
N ASN A 273 -14.50 13.98 12.08
CA ASN A 273 -13.05 13.86 12.22
C ASN A 273 -12.28 14.44 11.01
N ALA A 274 -12.90 15.34 10.24
CA ALA A 274 -12.29 15.93 9.06
C ALA A 274 -11.02 16.76 9.37
N PHE A 275 -10.03 16.64 8.49
CA PHE A 275 -8.88 17.52 8.36
C PHE A 275 -8.97 18.18 6.98
N TYR A 276 -9.14 19.50 6.96
CA TYR A 276 -9.36 20.25 5.72
C TYR A 276 -8.06 20.79 5.15
N ILE A 277 -7.92 20.70 3.83
CA ILE A 277 -6.83 21.26 3.04
C ILE A 277 -7.47 22.13 1.96
N GLY A 278 -7.25 23.44 1.93
CA GLY A 278 -7.66 24.26 0.79
C GLY A 278 -6.69 24.14 -0.37
N ALA A 279 -7.18 23.78 -1.55
CA ALA A 279 -6.40 23.77 -2.79
C ALA A 279 -5.99 25.19 -3.25
N ASP A 280 -6.78 26.19 -2.85
CA ASP A 280 -6.52 27.62 -3.01
C ASP A 280 -6.08 28.32 -1.73
N ASP A 281 -5.78 27.58 -0.65
CA ASP A 281 -5.22 28.19 0.56
C ASP A 281 -3.82 28.74 0.25
N GLU A 282 -3.79 29.98 -0.25
CA GLU A 282 -2.63 30.87 -0.12
C GLU A 282 -2.39 31.25 1.35
N GLY A 283 -3.39 30.94 2.20
CA GLY A 283 -3.38 31.08 3.63
C GLY A 283 -2.25 30.30 4.28
N THR A 284 -1.66 30.94 5.27
CA THR A 284 -0.52 30.43 5.99
C THR A 284 -0.93 29.32 6.94
N PHE A 285 -0.50 28.08 6.71
CA PHE A 285 -0.71 26.96 7.64
C PHE A 285 0.04 27.10 8.97
N THR A 286 0.87 28.14 9.11
CA THR A 286 1.85 28.25 10.18
C THR A 286 1.89 29.68 10.72
N LYS A 287 2.31 29.86 11.97
CA LYS A 287 2.63 31.20 12.52
C LYS A 287 3.77 31.93 11.77
N LEU A 288 4.34 31.31 10.73
CA LEU A 288 5.58 31.69 10.06
C LEU A 288 5.38 32.31 8.67
N ASN A 289 4.14 32.61 8.25
CA ASN A 289 3.84 33.20 6.93
C ASN A 289 4.34 32.36 5.72
N LEU A 290 4.50 31.04 5.89
CA LEU A 290 4.72 30.09 4.79
C LEU A 290 3.45 29.81 3.98
N LYS A 291 3.55 29.90 2.65
CA LYS A 291 2.46 29.60 1.71
C LYS A 291 2.44 28.12 1.36
N LEU A 292 1.28 27.47 1.42
CA LEU A 292 1.13 26.10 0.94
C LEU A 292 1.11 26.07 -0.60
N GLN A 293 1.93 25.19 -1.17
CA GLN A 293 1.83 24.73 -2.54
C GLN A 293 1.47 23.24 -2.49
N VAL A 294 0.21 22.93 -2.74
CA VAL A 294 -0.27 21.55 -2.78
C VAL A 294 0.46 20.76 -3.86
N ASP A 295 0.73 19.48 -3.59
CA ASP A 295 1.36 18.62 -4.58
C ASP A 295 0.36 18.32 -5.71
N ALA A 296 0.85 18.35 -6.95
CA ALA A 296 0.12 17.86 -8.10
C ALA A 296 0.36 16.36 -8.31
N ALA A 297 -0.37 15.75 -9.24
CA ALA A 297 -0.06 14.40 -9.69
C ALA A 297 1.40 14.31 -10.18
N PRO A 298 2.09 13.16 -10.01
CA PRO A 298 3.44 13.00 -10.50
C PRO A 298 3.50 13.29 -12.02
N PRO A 299 4.60 13.89 -12.53
CA PRO A 299 4.80 14.07 -13.96
C PRO A 299 4.73 12.75 -14.73
N PRO A 300 4.32 12.73 -16.03
CA PRO A 300 4.13 11.51 -16.80
C PRO A 300 5.35 10.57 -16.84
N ASP A 301 6.56 11.13 -16.94
CA ASP A 301 7.83 10.40 -16.90
C ASP A 301 8.03 9.69 -15.55
N ARG A 302 7.69 10.37 -14.45
CA ARG A 302 7.77 9.81 -13.10
C ARG A 302 6.66 8.79 -12.84
N GLN A 303 5.45 9.02 -13.35
CA GLN A 303 4.36 8.06 -13.24
C GLN A 303 4.75 6.71 -13.85
N GLY A 304 5.28 6.69 -15.07
CA GLY A 304 5.68 5.45 -15.73
C GLY A 304 6.68 4.63 -14.90
N GLN A 305 7.72 5.30 -14.38
CA GLN A 305 8.74 4.65 -13.57
C GLN A 305 8.19 4.12 -12.24
N VAL A 306 7.50 5.00 -11.50
CA VAL A 306 7.01 4.70 -10.14
C VAL A 306 5.96 3.58 -10.18
N PHE A 307 5.06 3.61 -11.16
CA PHE A 307 4.06 2.56 -11.34
C PHE A 307 4.67 1.23 -11.83
N GLN A 308 5.74 1.27 -12.62
CA GLN A 308 6.46 0.06 -12.99
C GLN A 308 7.07 -0.60 -11.75
N ILE A 309 7.69 0.17 -10.86
CA ILE A 309 8.26 -0.35 -9.60
C ILE A 309 7.15 -0.93 -8.71
N LEU A 310 6.02 -0.22 -8.57
CA LEU A 310 4.86 -0.72 -7.82
C LEU A 310 4.30 -2.03 -8.38
N SER A 311 4.23 -2.18 -9.71
CA SER A 311 3.74 -3.42 -10.34
C SER A 311 4.66 -4.62 -10.13
N GLN A 312 5.96 -4.37 -9.89
CA GLN A 312 6.96 -5.39 -9.62
C GLN A 312 7.10 -5.69 -8.12
N ALA A 313 6.54 -4.84 -7.26
CA ALA A 313 6.56 -5.01 -5.82
C ALA A 313 5.75 -6.26 -5.43
N LYS A 314 6.44 -7.23 -4.83
CA LYS A 314 5.79 -8.42 -4.25
C LYS A 314 5.69 -8.25 -2.74
N PRO A 315 4.63 -8.79 -2.11
CA PRO A 315 4.61 -8.90 -0.66
C PRO A 315 5.83 -9.70 -0.18
N PRO A 316 6.43 -9.34 0.96
CA PRO A 316 7.54 -10.09 1.51
C PRO A 316 7.11 -11.54 1.72
N GLU A 317 7.82 -12.47 1.08
CA GLU A 317 7.55 -13.89 1.22
C GLU A 317 8.02 -14.34 2.61
N ARG A 318 7.09 -14.77 3.46
CA ARG A 318 7.44 -15.47 4.70
C ARG A 318 7.86 -16.88 4.33
N ILE A 319 9.17 -17.09 4.24
CA ILE A 319 9.73 -18.44 4.09
C ILE A 319 9.47 -19.19 5.39
N LEU A 320 8.51 -20.11 5.37
CA LEU A 320 8.26 -21.03 6.47
C LEU A 320 9.23 -22.20 6.33
N ASP A 321 10.06 -22.41 7.35
CA ASP A 321 11.00 -23.51 7.36
C ASP A 321 10.29 -24.85 7.63
N TRP A 322 10.76 -25.92 6.98
CA TRP A 322 10.16 -27.25 7.10
C TRP A 322 10.13 -27.72 8.55
N ASP A 323 11.26 -27.63 9.26
CA ASP A 323 11.39 -28.18 10.61
C ASP A 323 10.53 -27.38 11.60
N SER A 324 10.38 -26.07 11.36
CA SER A 324 9.53 -25.21 12.20
C SER A 324 8.03 -25.52 12.09
N LEU A 325 7.59 -25.98 10.92
CA LEU A 325 6.17 -26.04 10.57
C LEU A 325 5.64 -27.46 10.39
N VAL A 326 6.35 -28.28 9.61
CA VAL A 326 5.86 -29.55 9.08
C VAL A 326 6.67 -30.75 9.58
N GLY A 327 7.97 -30.57 9.75
CA GLY A 327 8.87 -31.56 10.31
C GLY A 327 8.46 -32.00 11.72
N MET A 328 8.96 -33.17 12.09
CA MET A 328 8.88 -33.74 13.42
C MET A 328 10.25 -34.34 13.73
N GLU A 329 10.63 -34.36 15.00
CA GLU A 329 11.83 -35.08 15.42
C GLU A 329 11.74 -36.55 15.00
N GLU A 330 12.84 -37.12 14.52
CA GLU A 330 12.88 -38.49 13.98
C GLU A 330 12.31 -39.54 14.97
N ASN A 331 12.51 -39.31 16.27
CA ASN A 331 12.00 -40.19 17.32
C ASN A 331 10.47 -40.18 17.46
N SER A 332 9.78 -39.18 16.90
CA SER A 332 8.32 -39.02 16.91
C SER A 332 7.67 -39.39 15.59
N TRP A 333 8.44 -39.89 14.61
CA TRP A 333 7.89 -40.31 13.32
C TRP A 333 6.96 -41.51 13.50
N TRP A 334 5.92 -41.54 12.67
CA TRP A 334 4.93 -42.62 12.63
C TRP A 334 4.15 -42.84 13.93
N GLY A 335 4.08 -41.82 14.80
CA GLY A 335 3.35 -41.87 16.05
C GLY A 335 1.85 -41.54 15.94
N GLU A 336 1.36 -41.03 14.80
CA GLU A 336 -0.05 -40.64 14.63
C GLU A 336 -0.90 -41.81 14.09
N SER A 337 -2.20 -41.83 14.44
CA SER A 337 -3.17 -42.85 13.99
C SER A 337 -4.14 -42.30 12.96
N SER A 338 -4.38 -43.06 11.88
CA SER A 338 -5.30 -42.71 10.78
C SER A 338 -6.74 -43.16 11.01
N THR A 339 -7.04 -43.79 12.14
CA THR A 339 -8.35 -44.42 12.45
C THR A 339 -9.55 -43.48 12.32
N ARG A 340 -9.37 -42.21 12.70
CA ARG A 340 -10.42 -41.20 12.66
C ARG A 340 -10.13 -40.07 11.68
N ILE A 341 -8.88 -39.62 11.64
CA ILE A 341 -8.45 -38.47 10.85
C ILE A 341 -7.00 -38.65 10.44
N ILE A 342 -6.66 -38.19 9.24
CA ILE A 342 -5.28 -37.96 8.83
C ILE A 342 -5.10 -36.46 8.62
N GLU A 343 -4.02 -35.89 9.14
CA GLU A 343 -3.75 -34.47 8.97
C GLU A 343 -2.27 -34.16 8.85
N ALA A 344 -1.95 -33.08 8.13
CA ALA A 344 -0.63 -32.52 8.10
C ALA A 344 -0.68 -30.99 8.03
N PRO A 345 0.21 -30.29 8.75
CA PRO A 345 0.38 -28.86 8.56
C PRO A 345 0.98 -28.57 7.18
N ILE A 346 0.43 -27.58 6.50
CA ILE A 346 0.85 -27.15 5.15
C ILE A 346 1.25 -25.68 5.08
N GLY A 347 0.98 -24.93 6.14
CA GLY A 347 1.17 -23.49 6.22
C GLY A 347 1.00 -23.01 7.65
N ALA A 348 1.26 -21.73 7.88
CA ALA A 348 0.93 -21.06 9.14
C ALA A 348 -0.30 -20.16 8.93
N ARG A 349 -1.15 -20.12 9.95
CA ARG A 349 -2.16 -19.07 10.15
C ARG A 349 -1.57 -17.99 11.06
N THR A 350 -2.34 -16.92 11.22
CA THR A 350 -2.13 -15.88 12.24
C THR A 350 -1.93 -16.49 13.63
N GLY A 351 -0.98 -15.97 14.43
CA GLY A 351 -0.86 -16.32 15.86
C GLY A 351 -0.29 -17.71 16.17
N ASN A 352 0.81 -18.11 15.50
CA ASN A 352 1.50 -19.41 15.68
C ASN A 352 0.65 -20.67 15.42
N GLU A 353 -0.61 -20.51 14.98
CA GLU A 353 -1.49 -21.61 14.61
C GLU A 353 -1.04 -22.21 13.28
N ARG A 354 -0.94 -23.54 13.20
CA ARG A 354 -0.58 -24.24 11.96
C ARG A 354 -1.83 -24.47 11.11
N LEU A 355 -1.80 -24.06 9.85
CA LEU A 355 -2.82 -24.43 8.87
C LEU A 355 -2.65 -25.91 8.54
N ARG A 356 -3.63 -26.73 8.94
CA ARG A 356 -3.65 -28.18 8.69
C ARG A 356 -4.65 -28.52 7.58
N VAL A 357 -4.22 -29.40 6.68
CA VAL A 357 -5.13 -30.12 5.78
C VAL A 357 -5.42 -31.47 6.40
N TRP A 358 -6.70 -31.84 6.43
CA TRP A 358 -7.15 -33.07 7.05
C TRP A 358 -8.18 -33.82 6.19
N PHE A 359 -8.21 -35.13 6.35
CA PHE A 359 -9.19 -36.05 5.77
C PHE A 359 -9.65 -37.04 6.84
N GLY A 360 -10.88 -37.55 6.73
CA GLY A 360 -11.52 -38.37 7.76
C GLY A 360 -12.64 -37.60 8.45
N VAL A 361 -12.76 -37.72 9.78
CA VAL A 361 -13.81 -37.10 10.58
C VAL A 361 -13.20 -36.20 11.64
N ASN A 362 -13.43 -34.89 11.55
CA ASN A 362 -12.86 -33.92 12.48
C ASN A 362 -13.53 -33.96 13.88
N GLN A 363 -13.07 -33.06 14.77
CA GLN A 363 -13.58 -32.94 16.13
C GLN A 363 -15.06 -32.53 16.20
N GLU A 364 -15.57 -31.85 15.17
CA GLU A 364 -16.98 -31.46 15.03
C GLU A 364 -17.83 -32.56 14.36
N ASN A 365 -17.30 -33.78 14.20
CA ASN A 365 -17.91 -34.90 13.47
C ASN A 365 -18.25 -34.59 12.00
N LYS A 366 -17.55 -33.64 11.36
CA LYS A 366 -17.70 -33.36 9.93
C LYS A 366 -16.79 -34.29 9.13
N PRO A 367 -17.33 -35.09 8.19
CA PRO A 367 -16.54 -35.94 7.32
C PRO A 367 -15.96 -35.15 6.14
N CYS A 368 -14.71 -35.45 5.77
CA CYS A 368 -14.03 -34.92 4.58
C CYS A 368 -13.17 -36.03 3.96
N ALA A 369 -13.61 -36.57 2.82
CA ALA A 369 -12.87 -37.65 2.13
C ALA A 369 -12.01 -37.15 0.97
N HIS A 370 -12.30 -35.96 0.44
CA HIS A 370 -11.71 -35.45 -0.80
C HIS A 370 -11.36 -33.97 -0.69
N GLY A 371 -10.32 -33.56 -1.40
CA GLY A 371 -9.90 -32.16 -1.53
C GLY A 371 -9.57 -31.84 -2.98
N MET A 372 -9.82 -30.61 -3.39
CA MET A 372 -9.48 -30.11 -4.72
C MET A 372 -8.59 -28.87 -4.59
N LEU A 373 -7.47 -28.87 -5.31
CA LEU A 373 -6.54 -27.74 -5.35
C LEU A 373 -6.57 -27.09 -6.73
N GLY A 374 -7.19 -25.91 -6.81
CA GLY A 374 -7.12 -25.02 -7.98
C GLY A 374 -5.95 -24.05 -7.83
N ALA A 375 -5.06 -24.01 -8.82
CA ALA A 375 -3.91 -23.11 -8.82
C ALA A 375 -3.47 -22.78 -10.25
N MET A 376 -3.04 -21.53 -10.47
CA MET A 376 -2.42 -21.12 -11.73
C MET A 376 -0.98 -21.66 -11.83
N THR A 377 -0.43 -21.73 -13.04
CA THR A 377 0.97 -22.13 -13.25
C THR A 377 1.90 -21.18 -12.51
N GLY A 378 2.81 -21.73 -11.69
CA GLY A 378 3.74 -20.94 -10.87
C GLY A 378 3.23 -20.53 -9.49
N ALA A 379 1.97 -20.83 -9.15
CA ALA A 379 1.39 -20.50 -7.83
C ALA A 379 1.83 -21.44 -6.68
N GLY A 380 2.77 -22.36 -6.92
CA GLY A 380 3.29 -23.26 -5.89
C GLY A 380 2.50 -24.57 -5.67
N LYS A 381 1.61 -24.97 -6.60
CA LYS A 381 0.83 -26.23 -6.53
C LYS A 381 1.70 -27.46 -6.17
N SER A 382 2.78 -27.67 -6.92
CA SER A 382 3.67 -28.81 -6.72
C SER A 382 4.35 -28.78 -5.36
N ASN A 383 4.74 -27.59 -4.89
CA ASN A 383 5.31 -27.42 -3.55
C ASN A 383 4.30 -27.79 -2.47
N LEU A 384 3.04 -27.34 -2.60
CA LEU A 384 1.99 -27.69 -1.65
C LEU A 384 1.74 -29.20 -1.60
N TYR A 385 1.74 -29.89 -2.74
CA TYR A 385 1.65 -31.34 -2.76
C TYR A 385 2.84 -32.01 -2.07
N HIS A 386 4.07 -31.58 -2.34
CA HIS A 386 5.26 -32.13 -1.67
C HIS A 386 5.17 -31.95 -0.16
N VAL A 387 4.77 -30.76 0.29
CA VAL A 387 4.64 -30.46 1.71
C VAL A 387 3.59 -31.36 2.37
N LEU A 388 2.42 -31.51 1.76
CA LEU A 388 1.35 -32.36 2.27
C LEU A 388 1.77 -33.85 2.30
N ILE A 389 2.32 -34.36 1.19
CA ILE A 389 2.73 -35.76 1.06
C ILE A 389 3.82 -36.10 2.08
N CYS A 390 4.88 -35.30 2.15
CA CYS A 390 5.95 -35.51 3.11
C CYS A 390 5.45 -35.34 4.55
N GLY A 391 4.56 -34.39 4.80
CA GLY A 391 3.99 -34.14 6.13
C GLY A 391 3.19 -35.33 6.64
N LEU A 392 2.38 -35.96 5.77
CA LEU A 392 1.65 -37.19 6.07
C LEU A 392 2.60 -38.39 6.25
N ALA A 393 3.59 -38.55 5.36
CA ALA A 393 4.52 -39.68 5.39
C ALA A 393 5.42 -39.72 6.64
N VAL A 394 5.72 -38.55 7.24
CA VAL A 394 6.45 -38.44 8.51
C VAL A 394 5.56 -38.79 9.71
N ARG A 395 4.25 -38.53 9.64
CA ARG A 395 3.30 -38.69 10.75
C ARG A 395 2.71 -40.09 10.86
N TYR A 396 2.38 -40.70 9.74
CA TYR A 396 1.66 -41.97 9.69
C TYR A 396 2.56 -43.08 9.17
N SER A 397 2.52 -44.23 9.83
CA SER A 397 3.22 -45.42 9.36
C SER A 397 2.62 -45.92 8.03
N PRO A 398 3.38 -46.63 7.17
CA PRO A 398 2.83 -47.26 5.97
C PRO A 398 1.75 -48.32 6.25
N GLN A 399 1.60 -48.77 7.50
CA GLN A 399 0.50 -49.62 7.93
C GLN A 399 -0.79 -48.81 8.17
N GLU A 400 -0.66 -47.57 8.65
CA GLU A 400 -1.79 -46.66 8.91
C GLU A 400 -2.22 -45.89 7.64
N LEU A 401 -1.28 -45.49 6.78
CA LEU A 401 -1.57 -44.66 5.60
C LEU A 401 -0.73 -45.07 4.39
N ARG A 402 -1.41 -45.34 3.27
CA ARG A 402 -0.77 -45.62 1.98
C ARG A 402 -1.07 -44.50 0.99
N LEU A 403 -0.02 -43.96 0.36
CA LEU A 403 -0.15 -42.89 -0.61
C LEU A 403 0.04 -43.42 -2.02
N TYR A 404 -0.97 -43.18 -2.86
CA TYR A 404 -0.94 -43.48 -4.29
C TYR A 404 -0.81 -42.16 -5.05
N LEU A 405 0.35 -41.94 -5.65
CA LEU A 405 0.63 -40.72 -6.40
C LEU A 405 0.46 -40.98 -7.90
N ILE A 406 -0.45 -40.24 -8.52
CA ILE A 406 -0.73 -40.28 -9.95
C ILE A 406 -0.32 -38.93 -10.54
N ASP A 407 0.73 -38.94 -11.37
CA ASP A 407 1.22 -37.76 -12.07
C ASP A 407 0.72 -37.80 -13.52
N GLY A 408 -0.15 -36.86 -13.89
CA GLY A 408 -0.68 -36.73 -15.24
C GLY A 408 0.32 -36.16 -16.26
N LYS A 409 1.51 -35.73 -15.82
CA LYS A 409 2.53 -35.11 -16.67
C LYS A 409 3.87 -35.84 -16.57
N ASP A 410 4.02 -36.96 -17.27
CA ASP A 410 5.29 -37.67 -17.55
C ASP A 410 6.34 -37.70 -16.41
N GLY A 411 5.90 -37.78 -15.15
CA GLY A 411 6.77 -37.86 -13.98
C GLY A 411 7.52 -36.56 -13.61
N VAL A 412 7.04 -35.39 -14.03
CA VAL A 412 7.69 -34.10 -13.77
C VAL A 412 7.31 -33.50 -12.41
N GLU A 413 6.15 -33.85 -11.84
CA GLU A 413 5.70 -33.29 -10.56
C GLU A 413 6.33 -33.99 -9.34
N PHE A 414 6.66 -35.29 -9.43
CA PHE A 414 7.23 -36.05 -8.31
C PHE A 414 8.54 -36.84 -8.61
N PRO A 415 9.51 -36.30 -9.38
CA PRO A 415 10.71 -37.06 -9.75
C PRO A 415 11.61 -37.37 -8.55
N ALA A 416 11.71 -36.48 -7.56
CA ALA A 416 12.53 -36.69 -6.37
C ALA A 416 11.96 -37.77 -5.43
N LEU A 417 10.65 -37.77 -5.20
CA LEU A 417 9.95 -38.79 -4.39
C LEU A 417 10.04 -40.17 -5.06
N SER A 418 9.88 -40.21 -6.39
CA SER A 418 10.04 -41.43 -7.19
C SER A 418 11.47 -41.96 -7.17
N ALA A 419 12.47 -41.08 -7.32
CA ALA A 419 13.88 -41.47 -7.25
C ALA A 419 14.31 -41.92 -5.84
N PHE A 420 13.75 -41.33 -4.79
CA PHE A 420 13.98 -41.74 -3.41
C PHE A 420 13.40 -43.13 -3.13
N ALA A 421 12.16 -43.39 -3.56
CA ALA A 421 11.52 -44.70 -3.48
C ALA A 421 12.30 -45.78 -4.27
N ALA A 422 12.95 -45.41 -5.38
CA ALA A 422 13.70 -46.34 -6.22
C ALA A 422 15.15 -46.62 -5.77
N ARG A 423 15.86 -45.65 -5.14
CA ARG A 423 17.30 -45.76 -4.83
C ARG A 423 17.64 -46.38 -3.48
N ARG A 424 16.76 -46.28 -2.49
CA ARG A 424 16.95 -46.89 -1.17
C ARG A 424 15.72 -47.75 -0.92
N GLY A 425 15.86 -49.08 -0.93
CA GLY A 425 14.84 -50.00 -0.45
C GLY A 425 14.60 -49.89 1.07
N GLY A 426 14.49 -48.68 1.61
CA GLY A 426 14.21 -48.36 3.00
C GLY A 426 12.80 -47.80 3.20
N LEU A 427 12.32 -47.78 4.46
CA LEU A 427 10.91 -47.66 4.87
C LEU A 427 10.05 -46.59 4.18
N LEU A 428 10.59 -45.42 3.79
CA LEU A 428 9.80 -44.40 3.06
C LEU A 428 9.38 -44.87 1.65
N ALA A 429 10.12 -45.80 1.03
CA ALA A 429 9.80 -46.38 -0.27
C ALA A 429 8.53 -47.24 -0.25
N PHE A 430 8.14 -47.77 0.93
CA PHE A 430 6.88 -48.50 1.09
C PHE A 430 5.67 -47.57 1.22
N VAL A 431 5.87 -46.32 1.63
CA VAL A 431 4.82 -45.32 1.88
C VAL A 431 4.28 -44.71 0.57
N ILE A 432 5.12 -44.62 -0.46
CA ILE A 432 4.78 -43.96 -1.73
C ILE A 432 4.87 -44.98 -2.88
N ARG A 433 3.72 -45.50 -3.31
CA ARG A 433 3.63 -46.24 -4.58
C ARG A 433 3.27 -45.25 -5.67
N ALA A 434 4.27 -44.81 -6.44
CA ALA A 434 4.03 -44.06 -7.67
C ALA A 434 3.49 -45.03 -8.73
N VAL A 435 2.27 -44.81 -9.19
CA VAL A 435 1.68 -45.60 -10.29
C VAL A 435 1.83 -44.80 -11.58
N ALA A 436 2.83 -45.14 -12.38
CA ALA A 436 2.97 -44.59 -13.72
C ALA A 436 2.01 -45.34 -14.68
N GLN A 437 0.83 -44.79 -14.95
CA GLN A 437 -0.02 -45.29 -16.04
C GLN A 437 0.49 -44.73 -17.38
N ARG A 438 1.11 -45.59 -18.19
CA ARG A 438 1.47 -45.29 -19.59
C ARG A 438 0.21 -45.39 -20.45
N VAL A 439 -0.37 -44.27 -20.83
CA VAL A 439 -1.27 -44.21 -21.98
C VAL A 439 -0.43 -43.94 -23.23
N GLY A 440 -0.11 -45.01 -23.97
CA GLY A 440 0.12 -45.00 -25.42
C GLY A 440 1.33 -44.24 -26.02
N ARG A 441 2.32 -45.05 -26.46
CA ARG A 441 3.33 -44.86 -27.54
C ARG A 441 4.70 -44.22 -27.21
N PRO A 442 5.76 -44.61 -27.98
CA PRO A 442 7.13 -44.60 -27.49
C PRO A 442 7.97 -43.40 -27.98
N ASP A 443 8.95 -43.10 -27.13
CA ASP A 443 10.32 -42.66 -27.45
C ASP A 443 10.69 -41.15 -27.33
N ARG A 444 11.89 -40.97 -26.75
CA ARG A 444 12.81 -39.81 -26.73
C ARG A 444 12.62 -38.65 -25.73
N GLY A 445 13.11 -38.91 -24.52
CA GLY A 445 14.30 -38.25 -23.93
C GLY A 445 14.32 -36.74 -23.67
N LYS A 446 14.48 -36.36 -22.40
CA LYS A 446 15.63 -35.57 -21.86
C LYS A 446 15.42 -35.22 -20.37
N GLY A 447 16.46 -35.43 -19.56
CA GLY A 447 16.48 -35.16 -18.12
C GLY A 447 16.91 -33.72 -17.75
N VAL A 448 16.64 -33.33 -16.50
CA VAL A 448 17.11 -32.08 -15.88
C VAL A 448 17.89 -32.39 -14.61
N SER A 449 19.03 -31.70 -14.45
CA SER A 449 20.10 -31.89 -13.47
C SER A 449 19.76 -31.45 -12.03
N GLN A 450 20.16 -32.30 -11.07
CA GLN A 450 20.20 -32.07 -9.62
C GLN A 450 21.36 -31.15 -9.22
N ARG A 451 21.06 -30.11 -8.44
CA ARG A 451 21.90 -29.51 -7.39
C ARG A 451 20.98 -28.61 -6.55
N ASP A 452 21.20 -28.61 -5.24
CA ASP A 452 20.57 -27.76 -4.21
C ASP A 452 19.55 -28.40 -3.25
N PHE A 453 19.56 -29.72 -3.06
CA PHE A 453 18.87 -30.33 -1.91
C PHE A 453 19.66 -31.50 -1.32
N CYS A 454 20.59 -31.20 -0.40
CA CYS A 454 21.06 -32.12 0.65
C CYS A 454 21.82 -31.32 1.73
N PRO A 455 21.45 -31.42 3.03
CA PRO A 455 22.33 -30.99 4.12
C PRO A 455 23.62 -31.83 4.08
N ARG A 456 24.76 -31.19 4.35
CA ARG A 456 26.10 -31.77 4.19
C ARG A 456 26.25 -33.09 4.97
N GLY A 457 26.47 -34.19 4.25
CA GLY A 457 26.95 -35.45 4.79
C GLY A 457 27.22 -36.44 3.66
N SER A 458 28.49 -36.73 3.43
CA SER A 458 29.06 -37.69 2.46
C SER A 458 29.27 -37.24 0.99
N GLN A 459 30.37 -37.72 0.42
CA GLN A 459 31.28 -37.10 -0.55
C GLN A 459 31.02 -37.39 -2.05
N ARG A 460 31.50 -36.44 -2.89
CA ARG A 460 32.04 -36.51 -4.28
C ARG A 460 31.52 -37.56 -5.28
N LEU A 461 30.94 -37.10 -6.40
CA LEU A 461 31.51 -37.23 -7.78
C LEU A 461 30.68 -36.51 -8.87
N GLN A 462 31.33 -35.56 -9.54
CA GLN A 462 31.25 -35.02 -10.93
C GLN A 462 29.92 -34.88 -11.74
N GLN A 463 29.53 -33.60 -11.97
CA GLN A 463 29.18 -32.82 -13.20
C GLN A 463 29.04 -33.54 -14.59
N LEU A 464 28.15 -33.27 -15.59
CA LEU A 464 27.44 -32.10 -16.23
C LEU A 464 26.42 -32.63 -17.33
N PRO A 465 25.79 -31.85 -18.26
CA PRO A 465 24.87 -30.67 -18.20
C PRO A 465 23.58 -30.79 -19.12
N GLY A 466 22.63 -29.83 -19.06
CA GLY A 466 21.75 -29.48 -20.20
C GLY A 466 20.26 -29.16 -19.91
N GLN A 467 19.75 -28.04 -20.42
CA GLN A 467 18.53 -27.30 -19.99
C GLN A 467 17.23 -27.53 -20.81
N ARG A 468 16.06 -27.39 -20.13
CA ARG A 468 14.79 -26.60 -20.37
C ARG A 468 14.22 -26.32 -21.80
N PRO A 469 12.96 -25.82 -21.96
CA PRO A 469 11.65 -26.17 -21.31
C PRO A 469 10.41 -26.04 -22.28
N ALA A 470 9.19 -25.99 -21.69
CA ALA A 470 7.84 -25.59 -22.18
C ALA A 470 6.93 -26.75 -22.64
N GLY A 471 5.65 -26.89 -22.30
CA GLY A 471 4.61 -26.15 -21.54
C GLY A 471 3.27 -26.74 -22.05
N ARG A 472 2.36 -27.30 -21.24
CA ARG A 472 1.18 -26.64 -20.63
C ARG A 472 0.28 -27.70 -19.94
N GLU A 473 -0.41 -27.23 -18.90
CA GLU A 473 -1.74 -27.54 -18.31
C GLU A 473 -2.43 -28.91 -18.50
N SER A 474 -2.82 -29.52 -17.37
CA SER A 474 -4.10 -30.23 -17.15
C SER A 474 -4.31 -30.56 -15.66
N ALA A 475 -5.56 -30.55 -15.21
CA ALA A 475 -6.04 -30.76 -13.85
C ALA A 475 -6.22 -32.26 -13.52
N ALA A 476 -6.11 -32.65 -12.24
CA ALA A 476 -6.34 -34.03 -11.78
C ALA A 476 -7.06 -34.09 -10.42
N HIS A 477 -8.01 -35.01 -10.30
CA HIS A 477 -8.77 -35.36 -9.09
C HIS A 477 -8.09 -36.50 -8.33
N LEU A 478 -8.17 -36.49 -6.99
CA LEU A 478 -7.65 -37.53 -6.11
C LEU A 478 -8.81 -38.25 -5.41
N VAL A 479 -8.93 -39.57 -5.65
CA VAL A 479 -9.90 -40.47 -5.01
C VAL A 479 -9.13 -41.43 -4.11
N ALA A 480 -9.49 -41.50 -2.84
CA ALA A 480 -9.03 -42.53 -1.91
C ALA A 480 -10.20 -43.47 -1.61
N GLY A 481 -10.08 -44.74 -2.04
CA GLY A 481 -10.99 -45.82 -1.65
C GLY A 481 -10.58 -46.39 -0.30
N GLY A 482 -11.59 -46.71 0.53
CA GLY A 482 -11.46 -47.06 1.94
C GLY A 482 -11.07 -48.50 2.24
#